data_AF-A0AB35FXW2-F1
#
_entry.id   AF-A0AB35FXW2-F1
#
_cell.length_a   1.000
_cell.length_b   1.000
_cell.length_c   1.000
_cell.angle_alpha   90.00
_cell.angle_beta   90.00
_cell.angle_gamma   90.00
#
_symmetry.space_group_name_H-M   'P 1'
#
loop_
_entity.id
_entity.type
_entity.pdbx_description
1 polymer ?
#
loop_
_entity_poly.entity_id
_entity_poly.type
_entity_poly.pdbx_seq_one_letter_code
_entity_poly.pdbx_strand_id
1 'polypeptide(L)'
;MKKTHAIANQLLHHPSTIVITLLSTMVAIMLSYNIIMRYGISWHVFSTILILYPFVVVFIYSLRRYVTLPLVTYLHQYFPKIFKTWVSAHVSVPFFVIAANVTVMMSIFTETHRHMYPVFFTGFMSNWAKTFFVAIPVFFFIARPTVVYIFKRLQNKYPLPTILEPEVTVINTEK
;
A
#
# COMPACT_ATOMS: atom_id res chain seq x y z
N MET A 1 15.32 -26.67 -5.80
CA MET A 1 15.74 -25.25 -5.91
C MET A 1 15.29 -24.52 -7.18
N LYS A 2 15.17 -25.15 -8.37
CA LYS A 2 14.74 -24.43 -9.60
C LYS A 2 13.29 -23.89 -9.54
N LYS A 3 12.35 -24.63 -8.93
CA LYS A 3 10.95 -24.19 -8.79
C LYS A 3 10.77 -22.95 -7.90
N THR A 4 11.51 -22.85 -6.79
CA THR A 4 11.41 -21.68 -5.88
C THR A 4 11.93 -20.40 -6.51
N HIS A 5 13.00 -20.49 -7.32
CA HIS A 5 13.51 -19.37 -8.10
C HIS A 5 12.52 -18.91 -9.18
N ALA A 6 11.86 -19.84 -9.87
CA ALA A 6 10.86 -19.51 -10.89
C ALA A 6 9.63 -18.81 -10.27
N ILE A 7 9.13 -19.31 -9.14
CA ILE A 7 8.00 -18.71 -8.41
C ILE A 7 8.36 -17.31 -7.91
N ALA A 8 9.56 -17.14 -7.33
CA ALA A 8 10.04 -15.84 -6.86
C ALA A 8 10.19 -14.83 -8.01
N ASN A 9 10.69 -15.26 -9.17
CA ASN A 9 10.82 -14.41 -10.34
C ASN A 9 9.45 -13.98 -10.89
N GLN A 10 8.48 -14.91 -10.91
CA GLN A 10 7.11 -14.61 -11.32
C GLN A 10 6.43 -13.63 -10.35
N LEU A 11 6.61 -13.80 -9.04
CA LEU A 11 6.11 -12.89 -8.01
C LEU A 11 6.71 -11.49 -8.15
N LEU A 12 8.01 -11.37 -8.43
CA LEU A 12 8.70 -10.10 -8.58
C LEU A 12 8.14 -9.24 -9.73
N HIS A 13 7.65 -9.87 -10.79
CA HIS A 13 7.07 -9.19 -11.95
C HIS A 13 5.55 -9.00 -11.85
N HIS A 14 4.90 -9.62 -10.87
CA HIS A 14 3.45 -9.51 -10.73
C HIS A 14 3.05 -8.11 -10.20
N PRO A 15 2.10 -7.40 -10.85
CA PRO A 15 1.77 -6.02 -10.52
C PRO A 15 1.20 -5.86 -9.09
N SER A 16 0.55 -6.89 -8.54
CA SER A 16 0.06 -6.83 -7.16
C SER A 16 1.18 -6.87 -6.12
N THR A 17 2.34 -7.44 -6.44
CA THR A 17 3.44 -7.59 -5.48
C THR A 17 4.04 -6.25 -5.11
N ILE A 18 4.24 -5.37 -6.08
CA ILE A 18 4.68 -3.98 -5.85
C ILE A 18 3.67 -3.25 -4.96
N VAL A 19 2.38 -3.41 -5.26
CA VAL A 19 1.30 -2.75 -4.52
C VAL A 19 1.22 -3.23 -3.07
N ILE A 20 1.28 -4.55 -2.85
CA ILE A 20 1.29 -5.14 -1.50
C ILE A 20 2.53 -4.70 -0.75
N THR A 21 3.71 -4.73 -1.39
CA THR A 21 4.95 -4.31 -0.73
C THR A 21 4.90 -2.85 -0.34
N LEU A 22 4.42 -1.97 -1.22
CA LEU A 22 4.29 -0.54 -0.93
C LEU A 22 3.35 -0.29 0.25
N LEU A 23 2.17 -0.94 0.27
CA LEU A 23 1.25 -0.87 1.40
C LEU A 23 1.87 -1.39 2.68
N SER A 24 2.52 -2.55 2.61
CA SER A 24 3.21 -3.23 3.72
C SER A 24 4.28 -2.32 4.34
N THR A 25 5.16 -1.73 3.52
CA THR A 25 6.19 -0.78 3.96
C THR A 25 5.58 0.46 4.63
N MET A 26 4.54 1.05 4.02
CA MET A 26 3.89 2.22 4.58
C MET A 26 3.24 1.90 5.93
N VAL A 27 2.50 0.79 6.03
CA VAL A 27 1.83 0.35 7.26
C VAL A 27 2.86 0.04 8.34
N ALA A 28 3.98 -0.58 8.00
CA ALA A 28 5.07 -0.84 8.96
C ALA A 28 5.58 0.45 9.59
N ILE A 29 5.88 1.46 8.76
CA ILE A 29 6.39 2.76 9.21
C ILE A 29 5.34 3.46 10.08
N MET A 30 4.08 3.53 9.63
CA MET A 30 3.01 4.22 10.34
C MET A 30 2.64 3.54 11.66
N LEU A 31 2.59 2.21 11.68
CA LEU A 31 2.32 1.43 12.90
C LEU A 31 3.45 1.63 13.92
N SER A 32 4.70 1.54 13.46
CA SER A 32 5.87 1.76 14.31
C SER A 32 5.88 3.17 14.87
N TYR A 33 5.68 4.18 14.02
CA TYR A 33 5.59 5.58 14.44
C TYR A 33 4.50 5.81 15.48
N ASN A 34 3.27 5.34 15.22
CA ASN A 34 2.14 5.57 16.12
C ASN A 34 2.30 4.89 17.48
N ILE A 35 2.85 3.67 17.53
CA ILE A 35 3.03 2.94 18.78
C ILE A 35 4.24 3.50 19.55
N ILE A 36 5.36 3.77 18.88
CA ILE A 36 6.57 4.32 19.53
C ILE A 36 6.30 5.72 20.09
N MET A 37 5.63 6.60 19.34
CA MET A 37 5.31 7.95 19.82
C MET A 37 4.33 7.95 21.00
N ARG A 38 3.49 6.91 21.15
CA ARG A 38 2.49 6.82 22.20
C ARG A 38 3.00 6.15 23.47
N TYR A 39 3.80 5.09 23.33
CA TYR A 39 4.21 4.23 24.44
C TYR A 39 5.72 4.24 24.70
N GLY A 40 6.48 5.00 23.92
CA GLY A 40 7.95 5.01 23.97
C GLY A 40 8.58 3.78 23.33
N ILE A 41 9.90 3.65 23.51
CA ILE A 41 10.67 2.50 23.02
C ILE A 41 10.81 1.49 24.16
N SER A 42 10.22 0.31 23.98
CA SER A 42 10.40 -0.82 24.91
C SER A 42 10.32 -2.15 24.17
N TRP A 43 10.85 -3.22 24.78
CA TRP A 43 10.75 -4.56 24.22
C TRP A 43 9.29 -5.00 24.03
N HIS A 44 8.42 -4.67 24.98
CA HIS A 44 7.00 -4.96 24.88
C HIS A 44 6.34 -4.26 23.69
N VAL A 45 6.67 -2.98 23.45
CA VAL A 45 6.19 -2.22 22.28
C VAL A 45 6.62 -2.88 20.97
N PHE A 46 7.87 -3.33 20.88
CA PHE A 46 8.38 -4.03 19.70
C PHE A 46 7.60 -5.33 19.43
N SER A 47 7.40 -6.17 20.46
CA SER A 47 6.61 -7.39 20.32
C SER A 47 5.17 -7.12 19.89
N THR A 48 4.54 -6.07 20.43
CA THR A 48 3.19 -5.66 20.02
C THR A 48 3.13 -5.27 18.55
N ILE A 49 4.11 -4.49 18.05
CA ILE A 49 4.20 -4.13 16.62
C ILE A 49 4.31 -5.40 15.78
N LEU A 50 5.20 -6.33 16.14
CA LEU A 50 5.42 -7.56 15.38
C LEU A 50 4.15 -8.42 15.27
N ILE A 51 3.38 -8.52 16.36
CA ILE A 51 2.14 -9.29 16.39
C ILE A 51 1.03 -8.60 15.60
N LEU A 52 0.83 -7.28 15.79
CA LEU A 52 -0.25 -6.54 15.11
C LEU A 52 -0.01 -6.38 13.61
N TYR A 53 1.26 -6.24 13.20
CA TYR A 53 1.65 -5.92 11.85
C TYR A 53 0.97 -6.77 10.76
N PRO A 54 1.05 -8.11 10.77
CA PRO A 54 0.43 -8.94 9.74
C PRO A 54 -1.10 -8.74 9.66
N PHE A 55 -1.78 -8.58 10.79
CA PHE A 55 -3.23 -8.36 10.82
C PHE A 55 -3.61 -7.01 10.19
N VAL A 56 -2.87 -5.94 10.54
CA VAL A 56 -3.13 -4.61 10.01
C VAL A 56 -2.85 -4.55 8.51
N VAL A 57 -1.79 -5.21 8.03
CA VAL A 57 -1.47 -5.27 6.59
C VAL A 57 -2.60 -5.97 5.82
N VAL A 58 -3.08 -7.13 6.29
CA VAL A 58 -4.19 -7.86 5.65
C VAL A 58 -5.47 -7.03 5.66
N PHE A 59 -5.77 -6.39 6.79
CA PHE A 59 -6.95 -5.53 6.93
C PHE A 59 -6.92 -4.35 5.95
N ILE A 60 -5.83 -3.58 5.93
CA ILE A 60 -5.69 -2.41 5.05
C ILE A 60 -5.66 -2.83 3.58
N TYR A 61 -5.01 -3.94 3.25
CA TYR A 61 -5.02 -4.47 1.89
C TYR A 61 -6.44 -4.80 1.43
N SER A 62 -7.22 -5.48 2.28
CA SER A 62 -8.61 -5.84 1.99
C SER A 62 -9.49 -4.60 1.88
N LEU A 63 -9.37 -3.66 2.83
CA LEU A 63 -10.07 -2.39 2.82
C LEU A 63 -9.78 -1.61 1.52
N ARG A 64 -8.52 -1.56 1.11
CA ARG A 64 -8.12 -0.92 -0.14
C ARG A 64 -8.73 -1.60 -1.36
N ARG A 65 -8.62 -2.93 -1.44
CA ARG A 65 -9.04 -3.67 -2.63
C ARG A 65 -10.55 -3.64 -2.83
N TYR A 66 -11.31 -3.80 -1.76
CA TYR A 66 -12.76 -4.00 -1.84
C TYR A 66 -13.57 -2.74 -1.60
N VAL A 67 -13.05 -1.76 -0.85
CA VAL A 67 -13.81 -0.58 -0.44
C VAL A 67 -13.21 0.68 -1.03
N THR A 68 -11.97 1.04 -0.65
CA THR A 68 -11.50 2.40 -0.92
C THR A 68 -11.06 2.63 -2.36
N LEU A 69 -10.39 1.68 -3.01
CA LEU A 69 -10.02 1.82 -4.42
C LEU A 69 -11.23 1.91 -5.37
N PRO A 70 -12.24 1.01 -5.30
CA PRO A 70 -13.42 1.14 -6.15
C PRO A 70 -14.18 2.44 -5.85
N LEU A 71 -14.37 2.79 -4.57
CA LEU A 71 -15.04 4.04 -4.18
C LEU A 71 -14.35 5.28 -4.76
N VAL A 72 -13.03 5.38 -4.62
CA VAL A 72 -12.24 6.52 -5.14
C VAL A 72 -12.30 6.59 -6.66
N THR A 73 -12.26 5.43 -7.33
CA THR A 73 -12.33 5.36 -8.80
C THR A 73 -13.70 5.80 -9.31
N TYR A 74 -14.78 5.32 -8.68
CA TYR A 74 -16.14 5.77 -8.97
C TYR A 74 -16.30 7.28 -8.75
N LEU A 75 -15.75 7.80 -7.65
CA LEU A 75 -15.81 9.23 -7.35
C LEU A 75 -15.08 10.08 -8.41
N HIS A 76 -13.92 9.61 -8.90
CA HIS A 76 -13.18 10.27 -9.98
C HIS A 76 -13.94 10.25 -11.31
N GLN A 77 -14.68 9.16 -11.59
CA GLN A 77 -15.52 9.05 -12.79
C GLN A 77 -16.77 9.92 -12.71
N TYR A 78 -17.36 10.05 -11.51
CA TYR A 78 -18.58 10.83 -11.30
C TYR A 78 -18.33 12.35 -11.26
N PHE A 79 -17.17 12.79 -10.75
CA PHE A 79 -16.79 14.21 -10.69
C PHE A 79 -15.54 14.54 -11.52
N PRO A 80 -15.51 14.26 -12.83
CA PRO A 80 -14.30 14.38 -13.64
C PRO A 80 -13.78 15.82 -13.71
N LYS A 81 -14.68 16.82 -13.66
CA LYS A 81 -14.34 18.24 -13.69
C LYS A 81 -13.60 18.74 -12.43
N ILE A 82 -13.81 18.11 -11.28
CA ILE A 82 -13.14 18.49 -10.02
C ILE A 82 -11.73 17.87 -9.99
N PHE A 83 -11.59 16.63 -10.45
CA PHE A 83 -10.34 15.88 -10.34
C PHE A 83 -9.37 16.11 -11.51
N LYS A 84 -9.84 16.28 -12.76
CA LYS A 84 -8.92 16.51 -13.91
C LYS A 84 -8.27 17.89 -13.94
N THR A 85 -8.87 18.88 -13.30
CA THR A 85 -8.51 20.29 -13.52
C THR A 85 -7.32 20.73 -12.67
N TRP A 86 -7.00 20.03 -11.57
CA TRP A 86 -6.00 20.48 -10.60
C TRP A 86 -4.83 19.52 -10.36
N VAL A 87 -5.00 18.19 -10.49
CA VAL A 87 -3.93 17.22 -10.16
C VAL A 87 -4.06 15.95 -11.02
N SER A 88 -2.93 15.37 -11.45
CA SER A 88 -2.91 14.09 -12.18
C SER A 88 -3.51 12.94 -11.35
N ALA A 89 -4.28 12.07 -12.00
CA ALA A 89 -4.90 10.88 -11.40
C ALA A 89 -3.88 9.98 -10.68
N HIS A 90 -2.63 10.02 -11.12
CA HIS A 90 -1.52 9.29 -10.53
C HIS A 90 -1.15 9.74 -9.11
N VAL A 91 -1.51 10.96 -8.72
CA VAL A 91 -1.27 11.54 -7.39
C VAL A 91 -2.58 11.62 -6.59
N SER A 92 -3.67 12.05 -7.23
CA SER A 92 -4.97 12.21 -6.56
C SER A 92 -5.52 10.86 -6.06
N VAL A 93 -5.49 9.81 -6.87
CA VAL A 93 -6.06 8.51 -6.49
C VAL A 93 -5.36 7.93 -5.25
N PRO A 94 -4.01 7.83 -5.19
CA PRO A 94 -3.34 7.41 -3.96
C PRO A 94 -3.64 8.31 -2.76
N PHE A 95 -3.70 9.63 -2.96
CA PHE A 95 -4.01 10.57 -1.89
C PHE A 95 -5.38 10.29 -1.25
N PHE A 96 -6.43 10.14 -2.05
CA PHE A 96 -7.78 9.85 -1.54
C PHE A 96 -7.89 8.45 -0.93
N VAL A 97 -7.19 7.45 -1.50
CA VAL A 97 -7.12 6.11 -0.89
C VAL A 97 -6.46 6.17 0.49
N ILE A 98 -5.37 6.93 0.64
CA ILE A 98 -4.72 7.13 1.94
C ILE A 98 -5.66 7.84 2.91
N ALA A 99 -6.31 8.92 2.48
CA ALA A 99 -7.27 9.66 3.30
C ALA A 99 -8.38 8.73 3.82
N ALA A 100 -9.01 7.95 2.93
CA ALA A 100 -10.07 7.02 3.30
C ALA A 100 -9.58 5.91 4.25
N ASN A 101 -8.41 5.32 3.98
CA ASN A 101 -7.84 4.31 4.86
C ASN A 101 -7.51 4.86 6.25
N VAL A 102 -6.93 6.07 6.34
CA VAL A 102 -6.62 6.74 7.61
C VAL A 102 -7.90 7.07 8.37
N THR A 103 -8.95 7.52 7.68
CA THR A 103 -10.28 7.74 8.27
C THR A 103 -10.80 6.48 8.95
N VAL A 104 -10.87 5.36 8.24
CA VAL A 104 -11.39 4.10 8.81
C VAL A 104 -10.56 3.65 10.01
N MET A 105 -9.23 3.67 9.87
CA MET A 105 -8.32 3.24 10.94
C MET A 105 -8.44 4.12 12.19
N MET A 106 -8.52 5.44 12.03
CA MET A 106 -8.60 6.38 13.15
C MET A 106 -9.98 6.37 13.80
N SER A 107 -11.04 6.10 13.05
CA SER A 107 -12.38 5.89 13.62
C SER A 107 -12.38 4.65 14.51
N ILE A 108 -11.90 3.50 14.02
CA ILE A 108 -11.80 2.25 14.81
C ILE A 108 -10.91 2.48 16.04
N PHE A 109 -9.77 3.14 15.86
CA PHE A 109 -8.85 3.41 16.95
C PHE A 109 -9.48 4.28 18.05
N THR A 110 -10.17 5.36 17.66
CA THR A 110 -10.82 6.29 18.60
C THR A 110 -11.97 5.62 19.33
N GLU A 111 -12.75 4.78 18.66
CA GLU A 111 -13.80 3.97 19.30
C GLU A 111 -13.23 2.94 20.28
N THR A 112 -12.16 2.25 19.89
CA THR A 112 -11.54 1.21 20.74
C THR A 112 -10.86 1.81 21.98
N HIS A 113 -10.37 3.05 21.89
CA HIS A 113 -9.64 3.73 22.96
C HIS A 113 -10.44 4.88 23.58
N ARG A 114 -11.76 4.73 23.72
CA ARG A 114 -12.63 5.76 24.36
C ARG A 114 -12.14 6.21 25.73
N HIS A 115 -11.46 5.35 26.49
CA HIS A 115 -10.84 5.73 27.77
C HIS A 115 -9.76 6.82 27.64
N MET A 116 -9.05 6.87 26.50
CA MET A 116 -8.07 7.92 26.20
C MET A 116 -8.68 9.11 25.44
N TYR A 117 -9.81 8.90 24.77
CA TYR A 117 -10.50 9.89 23.94
C TYR A 117 -11.99 9.94 24.31
N PRO A 118 -12.34 10.59 25.43
CA PRO A 118 -13.72 10.62 25.93
C PRO A 118 -14.68 11.33 24.97
N VAL A 119 -14.18 12.30 24.20
CA VAL A 119 -14.94 12.99 23.16
C VAL A 119 -14.49 12.49 21.79
N PHE A 120 -15.30 11.64 21.17
CA PHE A 120 -14.98 10.96 19.91
C PHE A 120 -14.51 11.93 18.82
N PHE A 121 -15.29 12.96 18.49
CA PHE A 121 -14.99 13.85 17.36
C PHE A 121 -13.63 14.55 17.52
N THR A 122 -13.33 15.10 18.69
CA THR A 122 -12.07 15.82 18.95
C THR A 122 -10.86 14.88 18.95
N GLY A 123 -11.00 13.69 19.56
CA GLY A 123 -9.96 12.66 19.55
C GLY A 123 -9.70 12.13 18.14
N PHE A 124 -10.77 11.84 17.40
CA PHE A 124 -10.73 11.42 16.01
C PHE A 124 -10.03 12.45 15.14
N MET A 125 -10.49 13.71 15.13
CA MET A 125 -9.92 14.75 14.27
C MET A 125 -8.44 15.02 14.57
N SER A 126 -8.06 15.03 15.85
CA SER A 126 -6.67 15.24 16.26
C SER A 126 -5.75 14.10 15.79
N ASN A 127 -6.13 12.84 16.02
CA ASN A 127 -5.34 11.68 15.60
C ASN A 127 -5.36 11.48 14.08
N TRP A 128 -6.50 11.76 13.46
CA TRP A 128 -6.67 11.73 12.01
C TRP A 128 -5.73 12.70 11.32
N ALA A 129 -5.71 13.97 11.75
CA ALA A 129 -4.84 14.98 11.17
C ALA A 129 -3.35 14.58 11.31
N LYS A 130 -2.92 14.21 12.53
CA LYS A 130 -1.54 13.77 12.78
C LYS A 130 -1.14 12.60 11.90
N THR A 131 -1.99 11.58 11.81
CA THR A 131 -1.72 10.39 10.99
C THR A 131 -1.70 10.74 9.51
N PHE A 132 -2.65 11.54 9.05
CA PHE A 132 -2.77 11.90 7.64
C PHE A 132 -1.57 12.71 7.15
N PHE A 133 -1.16 13.71 7.91
CA PHE A 133 -0.01 14.55 7.58
C PHE A 133 1.33 13.82 7.67
N VAL A 134 1.43 12.71 8.40
CA VAL A 134 2.62 11.83 8.38
C VAL A 134 2.52 10.81 7.22
N ALA A 135 1.34 10.25 6.98
CA ALA A 135 1.10 9.24 5.95
C ALA A 135 1.41 9.73 4.54
N ILE A 136 1.01 10.96 4.21
CA ILE A 136 1.21 11.53 2.87
C ILE A 136 2.72 11.66 2.53
N PRO A 137 3.56 12.35 3.34
CA PRO A 137 4.99 12.41 3.09
C PRO A 137 5.66 11.05 3.08
N VAL A 138 5.33 10.16 4.04
CA VAL A 138 5.88 8.80 4.10
C VAL A 138 5.57 8.04 2.82
N PHE A 139 4.36 8.13 2.31
CA PHE A 139 3.99 7.46 1.06
C PHE A 139 4.77 8.00 -0.13
N PHE A 140 4.70 9.32 -0.37
CA PHE A 140 5.23 9.92 -1.60
C PHE A 140 6.76 10.03 -1.63
N PHE A 141 7.40 10.30 -0.50
CA PHE A 141 8.84 10.56 -0.44
C PHE A 141 9.68 9.39 0.08
N ILE A 142 9.08 8.43 0.80
CA ILE A 142 9.83 7.33 1.41
C ILE A 142 9.42 5.99 0.79
N ALA A 143 8.20 5.53 1.08
CA ALA A 143 7.77 4.18 0.74
C ALA A 143 7.74 3.96 -0.79
N ARG A 144 7.07 4.86 -1.53
CA ARG A 144 6.93 4.75 -2.97
C ARG A 144 8.27 4.76 -3.72
N PRO A 145 9.17 5.75 -3.56
CA PRO A 145 10.43 5.76 -4.27
C PRO A 145 11.33 4.58 -3.86
N THR A 146 11.37 4.23 -2.58
CA THR A 146 12.19 3.10 -2.09
C THR A 146 11.74 1.78 -2.70
N VAL A 147 10.45 1.47 -2.65
CA VAL A 147 9.91 0.23 -3.20
C VAL A 147 10.10 0.17 -4.71
N VAL A 148 9.79 1.26 -5.43
CA VAL A 148 9.98 1.29 -6.89
C VAL A 148 11.45 1.12 -7.26
N TYR A 149 12.38 1.75 -6.54
CA TYR A 149 13.81 1.61 -6.77
C TYR A 149 14.28 0.17 -6.56
N ILE A 150 13.90 -0.46 -5.44
CA ILE A 150 14.26 -1.84 -5.12
C ILE A 150 13.70 -2.80 -6.16
N PHE A 151 12.42 -2.66 -6.53
CA PHE A 151 11.80 -3.53 -7.54
C PHE A 151 12.44 -3.37 -8.91
N LYS A 152 12.73 -2.14 -9.37
CA LYS A 152 13.45 -1.92 -10.63
C LYS A 152 14.83 -2.59 -10.61
N ARG A 153 15.56 -2.45 -9.50
CA ARG A 153 16.89 -3.07 -9.36
C ARG A 153 16.81 -4.61 -9.38
N LEU A 154 15.80 -5.18 -8.72
CA LEU A 154 15.58 -6.63 -8.68
C LEU A 154 15.14 -7.17 -10.04
N GLN A 155 14.20 -6.51 -10.72
CA GLN A 155 13.70 -6.91 -12.04
C GLN A 155 14.82 -6.85 -13.09
N ASN A 156 15.69 -5.84 -13.03
CA ASN A 156 16.86 -5.76 -13.90
C ASN A 156 17.88 -6.87 -13.63
N LYS A 157 18.02 -7.32 -12.38
CA LYS A 157 18.95 -8.40 -11.98
C LYS A 157 18.40 -9.78 -12.34
N TYR A 158 17.08 -9.94 -12.36
CA TYR A 158 16.39 -11.20 -12.65
C TYR A 158 15.34 -10.96 -13.75
N PRO A 159 15.73 -10.82 -15.02
CA PRO A 159 14.75 -10.65 -16.09
C PRO A 159 13.84 -11.88 -16.21
N LEU A 160 12.62 -11.68 -16.71
CA LEU A 160 11.77 -12.80 -17.11
C LEU A 160 12.52 -13.61 -18.17
N PRO A 161 12.52 -14.96 -18.10
CA PRO A 161 13.00 -15.75 -19.22
C PRO A 161 12.16 -15.35 -20.43
N THR A 162 12.82 -14.81 -21.47
CA THR A 162 12.20 -14.57 -22.77
C THR A 162 11.49 -15.85 -23.14
N ILE A 163 10.17 -15.83 -23.25
CA ILE A 163 9.43 -16.92 -23.87
C ILE A 163 10.01 -16.95 -25.28
N LEU A 164 10.87 -17.93 -25.56
CA LEU A 164 11.27 -18.24 -26.93
C LEU A 164 9.96 -18.36 -27.69
N GLU A 165 9.75 -17.45 -28.65
CA GLU A 165 8.68 -17.57 -29.62
C GLU A 165 8.70 -19.02 -30.12
N PRO A 166 7.56 -19.73 -30.16
CA PRO A 166 7.54 -21.03 -30.80
C PRO A 166 8.03 -20.80 -32.22
N GLU A 167 9.15 -21.45 -32.55
CA GLU A 167 9.69 -21.55 -33.89
C GLU A 167 8.52 -21.94 -34.80
N VAL A 168 7.97 -20.94 -35.52
CA VAL A 168 7.01 -21.16 -36.57
C VAL A 168 7.79 -21.90 -37.62
N THR A 169 7.77 -23.23 -37.52
CA THR A 169 8.13 -24.13 -38.60
C THR A 169 7.11 -23.87 -39.69
N VAL A 170 7.42 -22.90 -40.54
CA VAL A 170 6.80 -22.74 -41.84
C VAL A 170 7.16 -24.01 -42.60
N ILE A 171 6.29 -25.01 -42.50
CA ILE A 171 6.31 -26.15 -43.40
C ILE A 171 5.95 -25.57 -44.77
N ASN A 172 6.97 -25.26 -45.56
CA ASN A 172 6.85 -25.03 -46.98
C ASN A 172 6.28 -26.30 -47.62
N THR A 173 4.96 -26.36 -47.78
CA THR A 173 4.36 -27.18 -48.83
C THR A 173 4.38 -26.37 -50.12
N GLU A 174 5.53 -26.43 -50.80
CA GLU A 174 5.55 -26.35 -52.26
C GLU A 174 5.01 -27.66 -52.83
N LYS A 175 4.01 -27.50 -53.73
CA LYS A 175 3.57 -28.33 -54.86
C LYS A 175 2.09 -28.68 -54.85
#